data_AF-A0A9R1JBE5-F1
#
_entry.id   AF-A0A9R1JBE5-F1
#
_cell.length_a   1.000
_cell.length_b   1.000
_cell.length_c   1.000
_cell.angle_alpha   90.00
_cell.angle_beta   90.00
_cell.angle_gamma   90.00
#
_symmetry.space_group_name_H-M   'P 1'
#
loop_
_entity.id
_entity.type
_entity.pdbx_description
1 polymer ?
#
loop_
_entity_poly.entity_id
_entity_poly.type
_entity_poly.pdbx_seq_one_letter_code
_entity_poly.pdbx_strand_id
1 'polypeptide(L)'
;MFSWNVLRTVGATSFTVSADGAVTAMIGLFKLGRVACSTTMDQQWRLSTWRISNGWRPLSFQGKMYTLHTPTNGSELQIFQIDLPGHGEKEDFDRILCYLPAPKLIATCLAGKPQKPYYYLAECDSEILVIGRYLSGSLDVEVYRLSDIILDRIAPVTSIGGNALFVEERVLSVSSRVHPTIVGDSVVHLHNKEIYLGHYHLATGTWLPTADGCVIRGVPSPCSLIYHIFTCCYRPTWNKGGLLYQGNVQPSWKVKRKWREGVSMIWNTSMVANL
;
A
#
# COMPACT_ATOMS: atom_id res chain seq x y z
N MET A 1 -17.25 17.41 -5.33
CA MET A 1 -16.23 16.90 -6.29
C MET A 1 -14.87 16.83 -5.59
N PHE A 2 -14.22 15.66 -5.52
CA PHE A 2 -12.90 15.54 -4.90
C PHE A 2 -11.84 16.26 -5.74
N SER A 3 -10.94 17.01 -5.09
CA SER A 3 -9.76 17.55 -5.77
C SER A 3 -8.94 16.41 -6.38
N TRP A 4 -8.46 16.56 -7.61
CA TRP A 4 -7.58 15.61 -8.31
C TRP A 4 -6.37 15.17 -7.46
N ASN A 5 -5.89 16.04 -6.58
CA ASN A 5 -4.77 15.74 -5.68
C ASN A 5 -5.11 14.67 -4.62
N VAL A 6 -6.40 14.50 -4.27
CA VAL A 6 -6.88 13.48 -3.35
C VAL A 6 -6.96 12.11 -4.04
N LEU A 7 -7.47 12.07 -5.27
CA LEU A 7 -7.56 10.83 -6.06
C LEU A 7 -6.18 10.25 -6.41
N ARG A 8 -5.13 11.09 -6.49
CA ARG A 8 -3.74 10.61 -6.64
C ARG A 8 -3.18 9.92 -5.39
N THR A 9 -3.97 9.79 -4.33
CA THR A 9 -3.54 9.25 -3.04
C THR A 9 -4.31 8.00 -2.63
N VAL A 10 -4.95 7.33 -3.59
CA VAL A 10 -5.55 6.01 -3.36
C VAL A 10 -4.49 5.06 -2.80
N GLY A 11 -4.73 4.60 -1.57
CA GLY A 11 -3.85 3.69 -0.84
C GLY A 11 -4.21 2.22 -1.10
N ALA A 12 -5.50 1.91 -1.11
CA ALA A 12 -6.05 0.61 -1.46
C ALA A 12 -7.46 0.76 -2.02
N THR A 13 -7.91 -0.25 -2.75
CA THR A 13 -9.27 -0.34 -3.30
C THR A 13 -9.79 -1.73 -3.04
N SER A 14 -11.03 -1.81 -2.55
CA SER A 14 -11.73 -3.05 -2.26
C SER A 14 -13.09 -3.06 -2.94
N PHE A 15 -13.57 -4.24 -3.33
CA PHE A 15 -14.88 -4.42 -3.96
C PHE A 15 -15.61 -5.61 -3.35
N THR A 16 -16.94 -5.51 -3.32
CA THR A 16 -17.82 -6.66 -3.08
C THR A 16 -19.01 -6.62 -4.01
N VAL A 17 -19.55 -7.80 -4.28
CA VAL A 17 -20.77 -7.98 -5.05
C VAL A 17 -21.83 -8.56 -4.12
N SER A 18 -22.99 -7.93 -4.10
CA SER A 18 -24.14 -8.39 -3.33
C SER A 18 -24.91 -9.49 -4.04
N ALA A 19 -25.84 -10.15 -3.34
CA ALA A 19 -26.65 -11.22 -3.90
C ALA A 19 -27.56 -10.76 -5.06
N ASP A 20 -27.98 -9.49 -5.08
CA ASP A 20 -28.72 -8.85 -6.16
C ASP A 20 -27.82 -8.28 -7.28
N GLY A 21 -26.50 -8.52 -7.21
CA GLY A 21 -25.54 -8.14 -8.24
C GLY A 21 -25.06 -6.69 -8.18
N ALA A 22 -25.46 -5.91 -7.17
CA ALA A 22 -24.92 -4.58 -6.95
C ALA A 22 -23.44 -4.64 -6.52
N VAL A 23 -22.60 -3.83 -7.16
CA VAL A 23 -21.18 -3.75 -6.80
C VAL A 23 -20.97 -2.57 -5.86
N THR A 24 -20.33 -2.83 -4.73
CA THR A 24 -19.89 -1.79 -3.78
C THR A 24 -18.39 -1.66 -3.86
N ALA A 25 -17.92 -0.44 -4.07
CA ALA A 25 -16.50 -0.09 -4.11
C ALA A 25 -16.11 0.73 -2.88
N MET A 26 -14.96 0.41 -2.29
CA MET A 26 -14.31 1.16 -1.23
C MET A 26 -12.91 1.61 -1.67
N ILE A 27 -12.60 2.88 -1.46
CA ILE A 27 -11.30 3.47 -1.77
C ILE A 27 -10.73 4.08 -0.49
N GLY A 28 -9.57 3.58 -0.06
CA GLY A 28 -8.83 4.14 1.06
C GLY A 28 -8.01 5.35 0.59
N LEU A 29 -8.37 6.56 1.03
CA LEU A 29 -7.72 7.80 0.62
C LEU A 29 -6.58 8.15 1.60
N PHE A 30 -5.34 7.88 1.20
CA PHE A 30 -4.14 7.99 2.06
C PHE A 30 -3.99 9.38 2.69
N LYS A 31 -4.09 10.47 1.90
CA LYS A 31 -3.89 11.82 2.48
C LYS A 31 -5.04 12.28 3.36
N LEU A 32 -6.26 11.79 3.11
CA LEU A 32 -7.42 12.18 3.91
C LEU A 32 -7.55 11.34 5.17
N GLY A 33 -6.96 10.15 5.25
CA GLY A 33 -7.20 9.24 6.37
C GLY A 33 -8.67 8.78 6.42
N ARG A 34 -9.34 8.74 5.27
CA ARG A 34 -10.77 8.42 5.13
C ARG A 34 -10.96 7.35 4.07
N VAL A 35 -12.11 6.69 4.13
CA VAL A 35 -12.59 5.80 3.08
C VAL A 35 -13.64 6.53 2.25
N ALA A 36 -13.58 6.37 0.93
CA ALA A 36 -14.68 6.72 0.04
C ALA A 36 -15.44 5.45 -0.36
N CYS A 37 -16.76 5.51 -0.34
CA CYS A 37 -17.67 4.41 -0.63
C CYS A 37 -18.62 4.79 -1.78
N SER A 38 -18.95 3.84 -2.65
CA SER A 38 -19.97 4.00 -3.70
C SER A 38 -20.50 2.64 -4.15
N THR A 39 -21.80 2.57 -4.41
CA THR A 39 -22.44 1.42 -5.05
C THR A 39 -22.74 1.70 -6.53
N THR A 40 -23.06 0.68 -7.32
CA THR A 40 -23.55 0.84 -8.70
C THR A 40 -24.84 1.66 -8.82
N MET A 41 -25.58 1.82 -7.72
CA MET A 41 -26.81 2.61 -7.67
C MET A 41 -26.56 4.07 -7.26
N ASP A 42 -25.37 4.37 -6.75
CA ASP A 42 -25.03 5.71 -6.26
C ASP A 42 -24.63 6.61 -7.42
N GLN A 43 -25.13 7.86 -7.44
CA GLN A 43 -24.69 8.87 -8.41
C GLN A 43 -23.39 9.59 -7.99
N GLN A 44 -22.95 9.40 -6.74
CA GLN A 44 -21.77 10.06 -6.19
C GLN A 44 -21.07 9.20 -5.13
N TRP A 45 -19.76 9.41 -5.01
CA TRP A 45 -18.94 8.85 -3.94
C TRP A 45 -19.22 9.58 -2.62
N ARG A 46 -19.34 8.82 -1.53
CA ARG A 46 -19.52 9.32 -0.17
C ARG A 46 -18.29 9.01 0.67
N LEU A 47 -18.00 9.81 1.71
CA LEU A 47 -16.86 9.61 2.61
C LEU A 47 -17.28 9.04 3.96
N SER A 48 -16.42 8.22 4.58
CA SER A 48 -16.56 7.83 5.98
C SER A 48 -16.77 9.06 6.86
N THR A 49 -17.71 9.00 7.81
CA THR A 49 -17.89 10.03 8.85
C THR A 49 -16.67 10.11 9.77
N TRP A 50 -16.05 8.97 10.07
CA TRP A 50 -14.81 8.85 10.83
C TRP A 50 -13.56 9.09 9.95
N ARG A 51 -12.44 9.37 10.63
CA ARG A 51 -11.11 9.55 10.04
C ARG A 51 -10.09 8.82 10.91
N ILE A 52 -9.10 8.18 10.30
CA ILE A 52 -7.93 7.65 10.99
C ILE A 52 -6.78 8.66 10.83
N SER A 53 -6.36 9.23 11.95
CA SER A 53 -5.14 10.03 12.04
C SER A 53 -3.92 9.10 12.20
N ASN A 54 -2.74 9.60 11.80
CA ASN A 54 -1.41 9.02 12.08
C ASN A 54 -1.22 7.54 11.66
N GLY A 55 -0.34 7.30 10.68
CA GLY A 55 0.02 5.93 10.28
C GLY A 55 -0.99 5.21 9.38
N TRP A 56 -2.06 5.89 8.95
CA TRP A 56 -3.04 5.39 7.98
C TRP A 56 -2.37 4.84 6.71
N ARG A 57 -2.46 3.52 6.52
CA ARG A 57 -1.94 2.79 5.36
C ARG A 57 -2.92 1.66 5.06
N PRO A 58 -3.95 1.93 4.25
CA PRO A 58 -4.96 0.94 3.96
C PRO A 58 -4.37 -0.16 3.07
N LEU A 59 -4.67 -1.41 3.39
CA LEU A 59 -4.48 -2.60 2.56
C LEU A 59 -5.87 -3.14 2.21
N SER A 60 -6.10 -3.55 0.96
CA SER A 60 -7.28 -4.34 0.63
C SER A 60 -6.91 -5.82 0.61
N PHE A 61 -7.79 -6.66 1.11
CA PHE A 61 -7.64 -8.11 1.07
C PHE A 61 -9.02 -8.75 1.13
N GLN A 62 -9.32 -9.64 0.18
CA GLN A 62 -10.57 -10.43 0.12
C GLN A 62 -11.86 -9.61 0.34
N GLY A 63 -11.99 -8.48 -0.37
CA GLY A 63 -13.19 -7.64 -0.29
C GLY A 63 -13.26 -6.75 0.96
N LYS A 64 -12.28 -6.82 1.87
CA LYS A 64 -12.19 -5.96 3.05
C LYS A 64 -11.01 -5.00 2.97
N MET A 65 -10.98 -4.05 3.91
CA MET A 65 -9.85 -3.14 4.07
C MET A 65 -9.28 -3.26 5.48
N TYR A 66 -7.96 -3.19 5.59
CA TYR A 66 -7.21 -3.32 6.83
C TYR A 66 -6.27 -2.13 6.99
N THR A 67 -5.99 -1.74 8.22
CA THR A 67 -5.03 -0.68 8.51
C THR A 67 -4.39 -0.89 9.87
N LEU A 68 -3.22 -0.27 10.02
CA LEU A 68 -2.48 -0.21 11.27
C LEU A 68 -2.73 1.13 11.96
N HIS A 69 -2.61 1.12 13.27
CA HIS A 69 -2.62 2.31 14.09
C HIS A 69 -1.73 2.11 15.31
N THR A 70 -1.01 3.16 15.68
CA THR A 70 -0.19 3.22 16.89
C THR A 70 -0.59 4.50 17.62
N PRO A 71 -1.47 4.41 18.64
CA PRO A 71 -2.06 5.57 19.31
C PRO A 71 -1.03 6.58 19.84
N THR A 72 0.03 6.05 20.46
CA THR A 72 1.10 6.84 21.06
C THR A 72 2.45 6.15 20.87
N ASN A 73 3.52 6.91 21.10
CA ASN A 73 4.88 6.38 21.06
C ASN A 73 5.07 5.28 22.12
N GLY A 74 5.32 4.04 21.69
CA GLY A 74 5.54 2.89 22.57
C GLY A 74 4.28 2.11 22.95
N SER A 75 3.12 2.51 22.46
CA SER A 75 1.88 1.72 22.55
C SER A 75 1.93 0.47 21.67
N GLU A 76 1.09 -0.51 22.02
CA GLU A 76 0.88 -1.69 21.19
C GLU A 76 0.44 -1.33 19.77
N LEU A 77 0.92 -2.12 18.81
CA LEU A 77 0.44 -2.05 17.44
C LEU A 77 -1.02 -2.53 17.41
N GLN A 78 -1.91 -1.68 16.93
CA GLN A 78 -3.32 -2.01 16.75
C GLN A 78 -3.62 -2.28 15.28
N ILE A 79 -4.33 -3.36 15.01
CA ILE A 79 -4.72 -3.75 13.66
C ILE A 79 -6.24 -3.68 13.55
N PHE A 80 -6.71 -2.89 12.60
CA PHE A 80 -8.13 -2.63 12.37
C PHE A 80 -8.59 -3.24 11.06
N GLN A 81 -9.78 -3.83 11.08
CA GLN A 81 -10.55 -4.22 9.91
C GLN A 81 -11.64 -3.17 9.66
N ILE A 82 -11.84 -2.81 8.40
CA ILE A 82 -12.90 -1.92 7.93
C ILE A 82 -13.78 -2.76 7.02
N ASP A 83 -14.99 -3.01 7.50
CA ASP A 83 -16.02 -3.70 6.75
C ASP A 83 -16.75 -2.74 5.82
N LEU A 84 -17.36 -3.30 4.78
CA LEU A 84 -18.23 -2.57 3.87
C LEU A 84 -19.54 -2.18 4.57
N PRO A 85 -20.21 -1.11 4.09
CA PRO A 85 -21.54 -0.78 4.59
C PRO A 85 -22.48 -1.96 4.35
N GLY A 86 -23.21 -2.36 5.39
CA GLY A 86 -24.27 -3.35 5.28
C GLY A 86 -25.42 -2.83 4.41
N HIS A 87 -26.09 -3.71 3.69
CA HIS A 87 -27.29 -3.33 2.94
C HIS A 87 -28.36 -2.77 3.88
N GLY A 88 -28.90 -1.59 3.56
CA GLY A 88 -30.19 -1.15 4.07
C GLY A 88 -30.21 0.00 5.08
N GLU A 89 -29.09 0.65 5.39
CA GLU A 89 -29.16 1.92 6.11
C GLU A 89 -29.73 2.99 5.16
N LYS A 90 -30.99 3.38 5.41
CA LYS A 90 -31.64 4.52 4.74
C LYS A 90 -30.89 5.78 5.10
N GLU A 91 -29.88 6.09 4.32
CA GLU A 91 -29.15 7.34 4.45
C GLU A 91 -29.78 8.43 3.59
N ASP A 92 -29.80 9.63 4.16
CA ASP A 92 -30.17 10.86 3.50
C ASP A 92 -29.23 11.11 2.31
N PHE A 93 -29.74 10.98 1.08
CA PHE A 93 -28.98 11.01 -0.17
C PHE A 93 -28.30 12.35 -0.47
N ASP A 94 -28.57 13.37 0.34
CA ASP A 94 -28.01 14.73 0.22
C ASP A 94 -26.68 14.92 0.97
N ARG A 95 -26.14 13.88 1.61
CA ARG A 95 -24.90 13.98 2.41
C ARG A 95 -23.66 13.45 1.68
N ILE A 96 -22.61 14.28 1.66
CA ILE A 96 -21.24 13.92 1.21
C ILE A 96 -20.62 12.80 2.10
N LEU A 97 -21.15 12.58 3.30
CA LEU A 97 -20.66 11.60 4.25
C LEU A 97 -21.56 10.35 4.28
N CYS A 98 -20.98 9.15 4.15
CA CYS A 98 -21.60 7.87 4.45
C CYS A 98 -21.28 7.43 5.89
N TYR A 99 -22.29 6.96 6.62
CA TYR A 99 -22.10 6.21 7.86
C TYR A 99 -21.55 4.84 7.49
N LEU A 100 -20.22 4.78 7.42
CA LEU A 100 -19.51 3.51 7.38
C LEU A 100 -19.35 2.98 8.80
N PRO A 101 -19.46 1.66 9.02
CA PRO A 101 -19.08 1.04 10.28
C PRO A 101 -17.71 1.55 10.72
N ALA A 102 -17.58 1.88 12.01
CA ALA A 102 -16.30 2.30 12.55
C ALA A 102 -15.28 1.15 12.39
N PRO A 103 -13.99 1.44 12.18
CA PRO A 103 -12.96 0.42 12.09
C PRO A 103 -12.98 -0.48 13.33
N LYS A 104 -13.08 -1.79 13.11
CA LYS A 104 -13.11 -2.81 14.17
C LYS A 104 -11.69 -3.21 14.52
N LEU A 105 -11.30 -3.06 15.79
CA LEU A 105 -10.04 -3.62 16.29
C LEU A 105 -10.11 -5.15 16.23
N ILE A 106 -9.16 -5.78 15.56
CA ILE A 106 -9.11 -7.25 15.41
C ILE A 106 -7.91 -7.88 16.09
N ALA A 107 -6.85 -7.12 16.36
CA ALA A 107 -5.70 -7.59 17.13
C ALA A 107 -4.87 -6.45 17.71
N THR A 108 -4.16 -6.73 18.79
CA THR A 108 -3.06 -5.91 19.32
C THR A 108 -1.81 -6.78 19.49
N CYS A 109 -0.62 -6.20 19.32
CA CYS A 109 0.63 -6.93 19.50
C CYS A 109 1.84 -6.01 19.70
N LEU A 110 3.00 -6.63 20.00
CA LEU A 110 4.33 -6.01 19.97
C LEU A 110 4.52 -4.87 21.00
N ALA A 111 3.89 -5.00 22.18
CA ALA A 111 4.11 -4.11 23.32
C ALA A 111 5.58 -4.09 23.75
N GLY A 112 6.09 -2.92 24.17
CA GLY A 112 7.35 -2.84 24.89
C GLY A 112 8.63 -3.10 24.08
N LYS A 113 8.58 -3.20 22.74
CA LYS A 113 9.80 -3.29 21.93
C LYS A 113 10.65 -2.02 22.08
N PRO A 114 11.96 -2.14 22.40
CA PRO A 114 12.81 -1.01 22.77
C PRO A 114 13.13 -0.07 21.60
N GLN A 115 13.14 -0.59 20.37
CA GLN A 115 13.22 0.21 19.14
C GLN A 115 11.87 0.21 18.42
N LYS A 116 11.55 1.31 17.75
CA LYS A 116 10.24 1.57 17.15
C LYS A 116 10.28 1.31 15.64
N PRO A 117 9.86 0.12 15.17
CA PRO A 117 9.78 -0.11 13.74
C PRO A 117 8.59 0.65 13.16
N TYR A 118 8.73 1.09 11.92
CA TYR A 118 7.62 1.53 11.09
C TYR A 118 6.93 0.28 10.57
N TYR A 119 5.62 0.22 10.80
CA TYR A 119 4.83 -0.93 10.43
C TYR A 119 4.15 -0.77 9.06
N TYR A 120 4.05 -1.90 8.36
CA TYR A 120 3.39 -2.02 7.07
C TYR A 120 2.51 -3.27 7.05
N LEU A 121 1.44 -3.22 6.25
CA LEU A 121 0.66 -4.39 5.89
C LEU A 121 0.98 -4.76 4.45
N ALA A 122 1.03 -6.07 4.19
CA ALA A 122 1.21 -6.60 2.85
C ALA A 122 0.25 -7.77 2.63
N GLU A 123 -0.34 -7.83 1.44
CA GLU A 123 -0.90 -9.06 0.92
C GLU A 123 0.25 -9.88 0.32
N CYS A 124 0.37 -11.13 0.74
CA CYS A 124 1.31 -12.10 0.19
C CYS A 124 0.59 -13.42 0.03
N ASP A 125 0.39 -13.83 -1.23
CA ASP A 125 -0.45 -14.97 -1.60
C ASP A 125 -1.84 -14.89 -0.96
N SER A 126 -2.18 -15.81 -0.06
CA SER A 126 -3.48 -15.86 0.64
C SER A 126 -3.40 -15.38 2.09
N GLU A 127 -2.36 -14.62 2.44
CA GLU A 127 -2.12 -14.15 3.81
C GLU A 127 -1.93 -12.63 3.86
N ILE A 128 -2.32 -12.04 4.99
CA ILE A 128 -1.91 -10.69 5.36
C ILE A 128 -0.70 -10.79 6.27
N LEU A 129 0.37 -10.10 5.89
CA LEU A 129 1.60 -9.99 6.66
C LEU A 129 1.72 -8.60 7.30
N VAL A 130 2.25 -8.58 8.53
CA VAL A 130 2.63 -7.37 9.27
C VAL A 130 4.15 -7.27 9.25
N ILE A 131 4.69 -6.17 8.72
CA ILE A 131 6.12 -5.95 8.55
C ILE A 131 6.55 -4.83 9.47
N GLY A 132 7.50 -5.08 10.37
CA GLY A 132 8.17 -4.07 11.19
C GLY A 132 9.57 -3.78 10.65
N ARG A 133 9.84 -2.52 10.27
CA ARG A 133 11.16 -2.05 9.81
C ARG A 133 11.70 -0.94 10.70
N TYR A 134 12.91 -1.09 11.23
CA TYR A 134 13.56 -0.03 12.00
C TYR A 134 14.11 1.07 11.07
N LEU A 135 13.79 2.35 11.33
CA LEU A 135 14.28 3.44 10.46
C LEU A 135 15.68 3.93 10.81
N SER A 136 16.12 3.77 12.06
CA SER A 136 17.39 4.28 12.54
C SER A 136 18.23 3.19 13.19
N GLY A 137 19.51 3.10 12.81
CA GLY A 137 20.51 2.30 13.52
C GLY A 137 20.53 0.81 13.19
N SER A 138 19.43 0.22 12.73
CA SER A 138 19.35 -1.17 12.29
C SER A 138 18.70 -1.31 10.90
N LEU A 139 19.07 -2.37 10.17
CA LEU A 139 18.43 -2.83 8.93
C LEU A 139 17.55 -4.06 9.16
N ASP A 140 17.34 -4.43 10.43
CA ASP A 140 16.52 -5.57 10.79
C ASP A 140 15.07 -5.36 10.39
N VAL A 141 14.46 -6.46 9.96
CA VAL A 141 13.06 -6.51 9.60
C VAL A 141 12.45 -7.73 10.26
N GLU A 142 11.28 -7.53 10.84
CA GLU A 142 10.47 -8.63 11.37
C GLU A 142 9.17 -8.71 10.58
N VAL A 143 8.78 -9.91 10.20
CA VAL A 143 7.53 -10.16 9.47
C VAL A 143 6.70 -11.14 10.28
N TYR A 144 5.41 -10.87 10.44
CA TYR A 144 4.46 -11.70 11.18
C TYR A 144 3.24 -11.97 10.31
N ARG A 145 2.59 -13.11 10.53
CA ARG A 145 1.26 -13.36 9.96
C ARG A 145 0.19 -12.71 10.82
N LEU A 146 -0.77 -12.05 10.17
CA LEU A 146 -1.91 -11.46 10.88
C LEU A 146 -2.75 -12.55 11.58
N SER A 147 -2.92 -13.71 10.95
CA SER A 147 -3.63 -14.85 11.53
C SER A 147 -3.00 -15.33 12.83
N ASP A 148 -1.67 -15.44 12.85
CA ASP A 148 -0.93 -15.85 14.05
C ASP A 148 -1.02 -14.78 15.14
N ILE A 149 -0.97 -13.49 14.79
CA ILE A 149 -1.18 -12.40 15.74
C ILE A 149 -2.59 -12.46 16.37
N ILE A 150 -3.64 -12.69 15.58
CA ILE A 150 -5.02 -12.83 16.08
C ILE A 150 -5.15 -14.00 17.06
N LEU A 151 -4.37 -15.07 16.84
CA LEU A 151 -4.34 -16.25 17.70
C LEU A 151 -3.33 -16.15 18.86
N ASP A 152 -2.73 -14.97 19.07
CA ASP A 152 -1.69 -14.71 20.08
C ASP A 152 -0.45 -15.62 19.95
N ARG A 153 -0.10 -15.99 18.72
CA ARG A 153 1.09 -16.80 18.36
C ARG A 153 2.16 -15.92 17.72
N ILE A 154 2.62 -14.91 18.45
CA ILE A 154 3.49 -13.85 17.92
C ILE A 154 4.92 -14.38 17.71
N ALA A 155 5.18 -14.97 16.54
CA ALA A 155 6.50 -15.42 16.10
C ALA A 155 6.83 -14.86 14.71
N PRO A 156 8.04 -14.33 14.47
CA PRO A 156 8.46 -13.90 13.14
C PRO A 156 8.48 -15.07 12.16
N VAL A 157 8.01 -14.84 10.94
CA VAL A 157 8.11 -15.84 9.87
C VAL A 157 9.51 -15.84 9.27
N THR A 158 9.98 -17.03 8.91
CA THR A 158 11.27 -17.24 8.25
C THR A 158 11.13 -17.48 6.75
N SER A 159 9.92 -17.71 6.24
CA SER A 159 9.60 -17.90 4.83
C SER A 159 8.21 -17.35 4.52
N ILE A 160 8.06 -16.82 3.32
CA ILE A 160 6.84 -16.22 2.75
C ILE A 160 6.56 -16.80 1.36
N GLY A 161 6.89 -18.08 1.16
CA GLY A 161 6.60 -18.81 -0.07
C GLY A 161 7.55 -18.52 -1.23
N GLY A 162 8.75 -18.00 -0.96
CA GLY A 162 9.70 -17.57 -1.98
C GLY A 162 9.36 -16.23 -2.63
N ASN A 163 8.43 -15.47 -2.04
CA ASN A 163 8.14 -14.10 -2.44
C ASN A 163 9.15 -13.11 -1.85
N ALA A 164 9.26 -11.93 -2.45
CA ALA A 164 10.00 -10.79 -1.93
C ALA A 164 9.03 -9.62 -1.68
N LEU A 165 9.10 -9.01 -0.49
CA LEU A 165 8.26 -7.87 -0.13
C LEU A 165 9.03 -6.57 -0.37
N PHE A 166 8.60 -5.77 -1.33
CA PHE A 166 9.18 -4.45 -1.60
C PHE A 166 8.44 -3.42 -0.77
N VAL A 167 9.12 -2.85 0.23
CA VAL A 167 8.48 -2.05 1.29
C VAL A 167 8.86 -0.59 1.17
N GLU A 168 7.88 0.25 0.84
CA GLU A 168 7.99 1.70 0.98
C GLU A 168 6.60 2.31 1.24
N GLU A 169 6.16 3.39 0.58
CA GLU A 169 4.83 3.96 0.87
C GLU A 169 3.67 2.93 0.80
N ARG A 170 3.79 1.98 -0.13
CA ARG A 170 2.99 0.75 -0.26
C ARG A 170 3.92 -0.46 -0.16
N VAL A 171 3.34 -1.64 0.03
CA VAL A 171 4.08 -2.90 -0.09
C VAL A 171 3.62 -3.66 -1.33
N LEU A 172 4.57 -4.20 -2.08
CA LEU A 172 4.31 -5.12 -3.18
C LEU A 172 4.95 -6.47 -2.85
N SER A 173 4.17 -7.55 -3.00
CA SER A 173 4.70 -8.91 -2.96
C SER A 173 5.01 -9.37 -4.39
N VAL A 174 6.24 -9.84 -4.62
CA VAL A 174 6.69 -10.30 -5.93
C VAL A 174 7.35 -11.66 -5.81
N SER A 175 6.86 -12.63 -6.57
CA SER A 175 7.45 -13.97 -6.60
C SER A 175 8.86 -13.95 -7.18
N SER A 176 9.80 -14.61 -6.51
CA SER A 176 11.16 -14.83 -7.04
C SER A 176 11.18 -15.60 -8.36
N ARG A 177 10.10 -16.32 -8.68
CA ARG A 177 9.94 -17.04 -9.95
C ARG A 177 9.83 -16.11 -11.16
N VAL A 178 9.51 -14.82 -10.95
CA VAL A 178 9.39 -13.84 -12.03
C VAL A 178 10.76 -13.43 -12.59
N HIS A 179 11.82 -13.41 -11.76
CA HIS A 179 13.14 -13.01 -12.21
C HIS A 179 14.25 -13.50 -11.27
N PRO A 180 15.39 -14.01 -11.79
CA PRO A 180 16.45 -14.61 -10.98
C PRO A 180 17.16 -13.63 -10.02
N THR A 181 17.05 -12.32 -10.25
CA THR A 181 17.62 -11.31 -9.34
C THR A 181 16.75 -11.04 -8.11
N ILE A 182 15.51 -11.53 -8.10
CA ILE A 182 14.61 -11.38 -6.96
C ILE A 182 14.91 -12.50 -5.98
N VAL A 183 15.46 -12.13 -4.83
CA VAL A 183 15.76 -13.07 -3.75
C VAL A 183 14.46 -13.38 -3.02
N GLY A 184 14.03 -14.64 -3.04
CA GLY A 184 12.84 -15.10 -2.32
C GLY A 184 13.02 -15.03 -0.80
N ASP A 185 11.91 -15.08 -0.08
CA ASP A 185 11.85 -15.03 1.38
C ASP A 185 12.60 -13.84 1.99
N SER A 186 12.43 -12.68 1.34
CA SER A 186 13.15 -11.46 1.69
C SER A 186 12.27 -10.21 1.72
N VAL A 187 12.77 -9.19 2.42
CA VAL A 187 12.18 -7.85 2.40
C VAL A 187 13.16 -6.88 1.76
N VAL A 188 12.74 -6.24 0.67
CA VAL A 188 13.54 -5.26 -0.08
C VAL A 188 13.16 -3.85 0.36
N HIS A 189 14.15 -3.07 0.77
CA HIS A 189 13.95 -1.65 1.06
C HIS A 189 15.22 -0.82 0.86
N LEU A 190 15.07 0.50 0.91
CA LEU A 190 16.20 1.42 0.82
C LEU A 190 17.06 1.36 2.08
N HIS A 191 18.38 1.29 1.90
CA HIS A 191 19.34 1.45 2.99
C HIS A 191 19.31 2.90 3.49
N ASN A 192 19.15 3.09 4.80
CA ASN A 192 18.93 4.41 5.40
C ASN A 192 20.12 5.38 5.28
N LYS A 193 21.37 4.89 5.31
CA LYS A 193 22.58 5.73 5.19
C LYS A 193 23.19 5.79 3.78
N GLU A 194 23.37 4.63 3.16
CA GLU A 194 24.09 4.49 1.89
C GLU A 194 23.18 4.55 0.65
N ILE A 195 21.86 4.62 0.84
CA ILE A 195 20.88 5.02 -0.20
C ILE A 195 20.85 4.05 -1.42
N TYR A 196 21.18 2.77 -1.20
CA TYR A 196 20.99 1.68 -2.18
C TYR A 196 19.85 0.74 -1.75
N LEU A 197 19.33 -0.07 -2.68
CA LEU A 197 18.37 -1.14 -2.33
C LEU A 197 19.10 -2.38 -1.83
N GLY A 198 18.72 -2.85 -0.65
CA GLY A 198 19.14 -4.16 -0.16
C GLY A 198 17.94 -5.03 0.16
N HIS A 199 18.21 -6.30 0.36
CA HIS A 199 17.24 -7.29 0.78
C HIS A 199 17.64 -7.86 2.14
N TYR A 200 16.68 -7.96 3.04
CA TYR A 200 16.78 -8.64 4.32
C TYR A 200 16.21 -10.04 4.18
N HIS A 201 17.03 -11.08 4.32
CA HIS A 201 16.59 -12.47 4.19
C HIS A 201 16.01 -12.99 5.52
N LEU A 202 14.76 -13.45 5.49
CA LEU A 202 13.97 -13.70 6.71
C LEU A 202 14.49 -14.86 7.55
N ALA A 203 14.96 -15.94 6.93
CA ALA A 203 15.43 -17.12 7.66
C ALA A 203 16.79 -16.92 8.33
N THR A 204 17.66 -16.11 7.73
CA THR A 204 19.05 -15.92 8.17
C THR A 204 19.26 -14.61 8.92
N GLY A 205 18.33 -13.67 8.82
CA GLY A 205 18.46 -12.33 9.38
C GLY A 205 19.57 -11.50 8.71
N THR A 206 19.98 -11.86 7.50
CA THR A 206 21.11 -11.24 6.82
C THR A 206 20.66 -10.13 5.87
N TRP A 207 21.32 -8.98 5.95
CA TRP A 207 21.17 -7.89 4.99
C TRP A 207 22.23 -7.97 3.90
N LEU A 208 21.81 -7.92 2.63
CA LEU A 208 22.72 -7.87 1.49
C LEU A 208 22.24 -6.83 0.46
N PRO A 209 23.17 -6.16 -0.25
CA PRO A 209 22.81 -5.36 -1.42
C PRO A 209 22.05 -6.18 -2.45
N THR A 210 21.11 -5.55 -3.15
CA THR A 210 20.45 -6.17 -4.31
C THR A 210 21.43 -6.33 -5.48
N ALA A 211 21.23 -7.37 -6.27
CA ALA A 211 22.18 -7.81 -7.30
C ALA A 211 22.40 -6.80 -8.45
N ASP A 212 21.54 -5.80 -8.57
CA ASP A 212 21.64 -4.72 -9.55
C ASP A 212 22.53 -3.56 -9.10
N GLY A 213 23.11 -3.65 -7.90
CA GLY A 213 24.27 -2.88 -7.49
C GLY A 213 23.97 -1.55 -6.81
N CYS A 214 24.98 -1.09 -6.08
CA CYS A 214 25.03 0.21 -5.43
C CYS A 214 25.64 1.22 -6.41
N VAL A 215 24.80 1.91 -7.17
CA VAL A 215 25.28 2.94 -8.08
C VAL A 215 25.34 4.23 -7.25
N ILE A 216 26.39 4.46 -6.46
CA ILE A 216 26.50 5.73 -5.70
C ILE A 216 26.87 6.90 -6.64
N ARG A 217 27.35 6.65 -7.86
CA ARG A 217 27.89 7.70 -8.76
C ARG A 217 27.67 7.50 -10.27
N GLY A 218 26.85 6.55 -10.69
CA GLY A 218 26.53 6.27 -12.10
C GLY A 218 25.09 6.65 -12.46
N VAL A 219 24.77 6.72 -13.74
CA VAL A 219 23.37 6.66 -14.20
C VAL A 219 22.87 5.26 -13.84
N PRO A 220 21.75 5.08 -13.13
CA PRO A 220 21.18 3.76 -12.96
C PRO A 220 21.02 3.15 -14.34
N SER A 221 21.48 1.91 -14.54
CA SER A 221 21.11 1.18 -15.76
C SER A 221 19.59 1.33 -15.88
N PRO A 222 19.04 1.82 -17.01
CA PRO A 222 17.61 2.09 -17.17
C PRO A 222 16.72 0.83 -17.06
N CYS A 223 17.28 -0.30 -16.62
CA CYS A 223 16.79 -1.65 -16.77
C CYS A 223 16.82 -2.49 -15.48
N SER A 224 17.03 -1.93 -14.27
CA SER A 224 16.95 -2.79 -13.08
C SER A 224 15.50 -2.98 -12.62
N LEU A 225 14.98 -4.19 -12.86
CA LEU A 225 13.63 -4.59 -12.50
C LEU A 225 13.32 -4.33 -11.02
N ILE A 226 14.30 -4.52 -10.13
CA ILE A 226 14.18 -4.31 -8.68
C ILE A 226 13.89 -2.84 -8.37
N TYR A 227 14.63 -1.87 -8.94
CA TYR A 227 14.33 -0.45 -8.71
C TYR A 227 13.01 -0.05 -9.36
N HIS A 228 12.62 -0.65 -10.49
CA HIS A 228 11.31 -0.40 -11.08
C HIS A 228 10.18 -0.85 -10.15
N ILE A 229 10.23 -2.09 -9.64
CA ILE A 229 9.27 -2.61 -8.66
C ILE A 229 9.27 -1.75 -7.39
N PHE A 230 10.45 -1.38 -6.88
CA PHE A 230 10.53 -0.51 -5.70
C PHE A 230 9.94 0.89 -5.97
N THR A 231 10.14 1.45 -7.17
CA THR A 231 9.55 2.74 -7.56
C THR A 231 8.03 2.69 -7.56
N CYS A 232 7.50 1.54 -7.95
CA CYS A 232 6.10 1.23 -7.94
C CYS A 232 5.50 1.22 -6.51
N CYS A 233 6.30 1.00 -5.47
CA CYS A 233 5.85 1.12 -4.08
C CYS A 233 5.52 2.58 -3.67
N TYR A 234 5.93 3.60 -4.44
CA TYR A 234 5.60 4.99 -4.17
C TYR A 234 4.31 5.41 -4.86
N ARG A 235 3.37 5.96 -4.09
CA ARG A 235 2.03 6.31 -4.58
C ARG A 235 2.05 7.31 -5.73
N PRO A 236 2.91 8.36 -5.74
CA PRO A 236 2.89 9.38 -6.78
C PRO A 236 3.52 8.96 -8.12
N THR A 237 4.28 7.84 -8.15
CA THR A 237 5.10 7.42 -9.31
C THR A 237 4.58 6.18 -10.02
N TRP A 238 3.81 5.32 -9.34
CA TRP A 238 3.26 4.07 -9.89
C TRP A 238 2.64 4.23 -11.30
N ASN A 239 1.88 5.30 -11.55
CA ASN A 239 1.20 5.51 -12.83
C ASN A 239 1.95 6.44 -13.80
N LYS A 240 3.22 6.79 -13.53
CA LYS A 240 3.96 7.80 -14.31
C LYS A 240 5.17 7.25 -15.07
N GLY A 241 5.41 5.94 -15.01
CA GLY A 241 6.62 5.32 -15.60
C GLY A 241 7.91 5.95 -15.09
N GLY A 242 7.90 6.46 -13.85
CA GLY A 242 9.08 7.01 -13.21
C GLY A 242 10.01 5.90 -12.72
N LEU A 243 11.27 6.24 -12.51
CA LEU A 243 12.22 5.43 -11.76
C LEU A 243 12.72 6.27 -10.58
N LEU A 244 12.64 5.71 -9.39
CA LEU A 244 13.26 6.23 -8.19
C LEU A 244 14.66 5.67 -8.13
N TYR A 245 15.60 6.55 -7.85
CA TYR A 245 16.99 6.25 -7.74
C TYR A 245 17.55 6.99 -6.54
N GLN A 246 18.24 6.28 -5.67
CA GLN A 246 18.78 6.87 -4.45
C GLN A 246 17.73 7.62 -3.61
N GLY A 247 16.51 7.07 -3.51
CA GLY A 247 15.39 7.73 -2.81
C GLY A 247 14.85 9.00 -3.49
N ASN A 248 15.36 9.37 -4.66
CA ASN A 248 14.98 10.56 -5.41
C ASN A 248 14.34 10.19 -6.76
N VAL A 249 13.36 10.98 -7.22
CA VAL A 249 12.77 10.81 -8.56
C VAL A 249 13.76 11.36 -9.58
N GLN A 250 14.47 10.48 -10.29
CA GLN A 250 15.52 10.84 -11.25
C GLN A 250 15.45 9.93 -12.50
N PRO A 251 15.58 10.46 -13.74
CA PRO A 251 15.40 11.85 -14.16
C PRO A 251 13.93 12.15 -14.47
N SER A 252 13.59 13.44 -14.49
CA SER A 252 12.41 13.91 -15.22
C SER A 252 12.64 13.66 -16.71
N TRP A 253 12.32 12.46 -17.20
CA TRP A 253 12.34 12.20 -18.64
C TRP A 253 11.48 13.27 -19.32
N LYS A 254 12.13 14.19 -20.07
CA LYS A 254 11.48 15.31 -20.79
C LYS A 254 10.44 14.81 -21.81
N VAL A 255 10.41 13.51 -22.07
CA VAL A 255 9.47 12.86 -22.97
C VAL A 255 8.11 12.74 -22.28
N LYS A 256 7.10 13.36 -22.92
CA LYS A 256 5.66 13.30 -22.60
C LYS A 256 5.18 14.05 -21.36
N ARG A 257 5.58 15.32 -21.15
CA ARG A 257 4.82 16.25 -20.25
C ARG A 257 3.32 16.25 -20.58
N LYS A 258 2.98 16.23 -21.88
CA LYS A 258 1.60 16.22 -22.41
C LYS A 258 0.73 14.99 -22.08
N TRP A 259 1.31 13.89 -21.56
CA TRP A 259 0.55 12.68 -21.20
C TRP A 259 0.58 12.37 -19.69
N ARG A 260 1.24 13.22 -18.89
CA ARG A 260 1.31 13.07 -17.42
C ARG A 260 0.14 13.75 -16.70
N GLU A 261 -0.57 14.62 -17.40
CA GLU A 261 -1.91 15.06 -17.01
C GLU A 261 -2.89 14.01 -17.53
N GLY A 262 -3.66 13.42 -16.62
CA GLY A 262 -4.64 12.41 -16.97
C GLY A 262 -5.57 12.99 -18.03
N VAL A 263 -5.64 12.33 -19.18
CA VAL A 263 -6.56 12.67 -20.25
C VAL A 263 -7.96 12.64 -19.66
N SER A 264 -8.63 13.79 -19.68
CA SER A 264 -10.06 13.90 -19.45
C SER A 264 -10.77 13.03 -20.48
N MET A 265 -11.14 11.80 -20.13
CA MET A 265 -12.23 11.11 -20.80
C MET A 265 -13.52 11.41 -20.04
N ILE A 266 -13.90 12.68 -20.08
CA ILE A 266 -15.32 13.04 -19.93
C ILE A 266 -15.83 13.12 -21.36
N TRP A 267 -16.78 12.24 -21.64
CA TRP A 267 -17.54 12.17 -22.86
C TRP A 267 -17.95 13.56 -23.35
N ASN A 268 -17.49 13.95 -24.54
CA ASN A 268 -18.18 14.95 -25.34
C ASN A 268 -18.97 14.17 -26.40
N THR A 269 -20.21 13.83 -26.05
CA THR A 269 -21.25 13.58 -27.06
C THR A 269 -21.55 14.90 -27.75
N SER A 270 -21.02 15.10 -28.94
CA SER A 270 -21.70 15.85 -30.00
C SER A 270 -21.15 15.42 -31.35
N MET A 271 -22.10 15.00 -32.20
CA MET A 271 -22.01 14.90 -33.66
C MET A 271 -21.23 16.10 -34.23
N VAL A 272 -20.46 15.97 -35.31
CA VAL A 272 -20.95 15.76 -36.69
C VAL A 272 -19.87 15.06 -37.51
N ALA A 273 -20.23 13.93 -38.12
CA ALA A 273 -19.54 13.43 -39.30
C ALA A 273 -20.05 14.24 -40.51
N ASN A 274 -19.14 14.77 -41.32
CA ASN A 274 -19.29 14.84 -42.77
C ASN A 274 -17.97 15.29 -43.42
N LEU A 275 -17.46 14.39 -44.27
CA LEU A 275 -16.47 14.50 -45.35
C LEU A 275 -15.10 15.10 -45.02
#